data_AF-A0A536J7U0-F1
#
_entry.id   AF-A0A536J7U0-F1
#
_cell.length_a   1.000
_cell.length_b   1.000
_cell.length_c   1.000
_cell.angle_alpha   90.00
_cell.angle_beta   90.00
_cell.angle_gamma   90.00
#
_symmetry.space_group_name_H-M   'P 1'
#
loop_
_entity.id
_entity.type
_entity.pdbx_description
1 polymer ?
#
loop_
_entity_poly.entity_id
_entity_poly.type
_entity_poly.pdbx_seq_one_letter_code
_entity_poly.pdbx_strand_id
1 'polypeptide(L)'
;MPRDERKHLCELDYSRSAVLLPPGCYLNHSCEPNAMRSGVKVFAWRRVRTGDEITIDYRLNAFGSQRWKCLCGSGSCSGEITGDFFSLHPKRQREYIRFAPRFIQREYRARVSANSRRI
;
A
#
# COMPACT_ATOMS: atom_id res chain seq x y z
N MET A 1 21.65 -9.09 -4.07
CA MET A 1 20.30 -9.13 -4.66
C MET A 1 20.42 -9.03 -6.18
N PRO A 2 20.14 -10.11 -6.93
CA PRO A 2 20.00 -10.10 -8.38
C PRO A 2 19.02 -8.99 -8.83
N ARG A 3 19.22 -8.44 -10.03
CA ARG A 3 18.40 -7.30 -10.52
C ARG A 3 16.92 -7.65 -10.63
N ASP A 4 16.59 -8.90 -10.94
CA ASP A 4 15.21 -9.31 -11.19
C ASP A 4 14.37 -9.41 -9.91
N GLU A 5 14.99 -9.76 -8.78
CA GLU A 5 14.32 -9.83 -7.47
C GLU A 5 13.95 -8.44 -6.92
N ARG A 6 14.62 -7.38 -7.38
CA ARG A 6 14.32 -6.00 -6.95
C ARG A 6 12.90 -5.57 -7.31
N LYS A 7 12.27 -6.20 -8.30
CA LYS A 7 10.89 -5.93 -8.73
C LYS A 7 9.84 -6.43 -7.73
N HIS A 8 10.25 -7.26 -6.77
CA HIS A 8 9.36 -7.91 -5.81
C HIS A 8 9.62 -7.45 -4.37
N LEU A 9 10.20 -6.26 -4.18
CA LEU A 9 10.49 -5.73 -2.86
C LEU A 9 9.24 -5.20 -2.17
N CYS A 10 9.10 -5.53 -0.89
CA CYS A 10 8.08 -5.02 0.02
C CYS A 10 8.77 -4.37 1.22
N GLU A 11 8.56 -3.08 1.41
CA GLU A 11 9.05 -2.34 2.58
C GLU A 11 8.39 -2.90 3.86
N LEU A 12 9.21 -3.21 4.86
CA LEU A 12 8.78 -3.62 6.20
C LEU A 12 8.93 -2.47 7.21
N ASP A 13 9.99 -1.68 7.03
CA ASP A 13 10.28 -0.41 7.70
C ASP A 13 11.27 0.43 6.88
N TYR A 14 11.83 1.49 7.48
CA TYR A 14 12.74 2.42 6.81
C TYR A 14 14.05 1.81 6.29
N SER A 15 14.50 0.68 6.83
CA SER A 15 15.79 0.08 6.45
C SER A 15 15.68 -1.37 5.99
N ARG A 16 14.53 -2.02 6.18
CA ARG A 16 14.31 -3.42 5.85
C ARG A 16 13.21 -3.58 4.80
N SER A 17 13.52 -4.42 3.82
CA SER A 17 12.57 -4.89 2.82
C SER A 17 12.63 -6.41 2.72
N ALA A 18 11.49 -7.02 2.40
CA ALA A 18 11.42 -8.44 2.04
C ALA A 18 11.36 -8.60 0.52
N VAL A 19 11.99 -9.65 0.00
CA VAL A 19 11.70 -10.14 -1.35
C VAL A 19 10.45 -11.00 -1.26
N LEU A 20 9.41 -10.62 -1.99
CA LEU A 20 8.18 -11.38 -2.09
C LEU A 20 8.40 -12.58 -3.02
N LEU A 21 8.08 -13.77 -2.53
CA LEU A 21 8.12 -15.01 -3.31
C LEU A 21 6.74 -15.33 -3.89
N PRO A 22 6.65 -16.21 -4.90
CA PRO A 22 5.37 -16.74 -5.37
C PRO A 22 4.53 -17.35 -4.23
N PRO A 23 3.18 -17.19 -4.28
CA PRO A 23 2.42 -16.40 -5.26
C PRO A 23 2.38 -14.90 -4.93
N GLY A 24 2.88 -14.48 -3.76
CA GLY A 24 2.71 -13.13 -3.22
C GLY A 24 3.38 -12.00 -4.03
N CYS A 25 4.28 -12.34 -4.95
CA CYS A 25 4.90 -11.41 -5.90
C CYS A 25 4.04 -11.06 -7.11
N TYR A 26 2.92 -11.76 -7.33
CA TYR A 26 2.04 -11.57 -8.49
C TYR A 26 0.80 -10.71 -8.20
N LEU A 27 0.69 -10.13 -7.00
CA LEU A 27 -0.47 -9.30 -6.66
C LEU A 27 -0.40 -7.96 -7.35
N ASN A 28 -1.42 -7.65 -8.13
CA ASN A 28 -1.54 -6.37 -8.80
C ASN A 28 -2.12 -5.28 -7.90
N HIS A 29 -1.90 -4.05 -8.35
CA HIS A 29 -2.47 -2.88 -7.73
C HIS A 29 -3.92 -2.66 -8.16
N SER A 30 -4.77 -2.31 -7.19
CA SER A 30 -6.02 -1.58 -7.44
C SER A 30 -6.14 -0.40 -6.50
N CYS A 31 -6.66 0.72 -7.02
CA CYS A 31 -7.08 1.84 -6.19
C CYS A 31 -8.30 1.47 -5.33
N GLU A 32 -9.05 0.42 -5.65
CA GLU A 32 -10.16 -0.10 -4.84
C GLU A 32 -9.94 -1.58 -4.52
N PRO A 33 -8.89 -1.90 -3.76
CA PRO A 33 -8.46 -3.29 -3.58
C PRO A 33 -9.49 -4.12 -2.82
N ASN A 34 -9.43 -5.45 -2.97
CA ASN A 34 -10.22 -6.40 -2.18
C ASN A 34 -9.39 -7.13 -1.11
N ALA A 35 -8.06 -6.96 -1.12
CA ALA A 35 -7.15 -7.48 -0.12
C ALA A 35 -6.19 -6.40 0.43
N MET A 36 -5.59 -6.72 1.58
CA MET A 36 -4.61 -5.90 2.29
C MET A 36 -3.39 -6.75 2.66
N ARG A 37 -2.24 -6.10 2.77
CA ARG A 37 -0.97 -6.73 3.13
C ARG A 37 -0.59 -6.42 4.57
N SER A 38 -0.08 -7.42 5.28
CA SER A 38 0.56 -7.27 6.61
C SER A 38 1.87 -8.04 6.61
N GLY A 39 2.99 -7.32 6.43
CA GLY A 39 4.28 -7.92 6.13
C GLY A 39 4.21 -8.74 4.84
N VAL A 40 4.60 -10.01 4.89
CA VAL A 40 4.51 -10.92 3.74
C VAL A 40 3.15 -11.60 3.57
N LYS A 41 2.23 -11.44 4.53
CA LYS A 41 0.89 -12.06 4.50
C LYS A 41 -0.12 -11.13 3.84
N VAL A 42 -1.18 -11.73 3.31
CA VAL A 42 -2.29 -11.03 2.64
C VAL A 42 -3.61 -11.55 3.20
N PHE A 43 -4.56 -10.65 3.40
CA PHE A 43 -5.89 -11.00 3.89
C PHE A 43 -6.96 -10.22 3.12
N ALA A 44 -8.14 -10.81 2.97
CA ALA A 44 -9.28 -10.12 2.40
C ALA A 44 -9.78 -9.04 3.38
N TRP A 45 -10.04 -7.84 2.87
CA TRP A 45 -10.66 -6.76 3.66
C TRP A 45 -12.00 -6.31 3.07
N ARG A 46 -12.36 -6.84 1.89
CA ARG A 46 -13.67 -6.79 1.27
C ARG A 46 -14.07 -8.20 0.85
N ARG A 47 -15.33 -8.37 0.44
CA ARG A 47 -15.80 -9.65 -0.13
C ARG A 47 -15.01 -9.97 -1.41
N VAL A 48 -14.59 -11.22 -1.53
CA VAL A 48 -13.92 -11.79 -2.72
C VAL A 48 -14.81 -12.92 -3.23
N ARG A 49 -15.14 -12.91 -4.52
CA ARG A 49 -15.93 -13.94 -5.20
C ARG A 49 -15.03 -14.79 -6.10
N THR A 50 -15.50 -15.96 -6.49
CA THR A 50 -14.82 -16.79 -7.50
C THR A 50 -14.65 -15.99 -8.79
N GLY A 51 -13.42 -15.95 -9.31
CA GLY A 51 -13.07 -15.20 -10.51
C GLY A 51 -12.60 -13.76 -10.26
N ASP A 52 -12.79 -13.23 -9.05
CA ASP A 52 -12.23 -11.91 -8.71
C ASP A 52 -10.70 -11.98 -8.65
N GLU A 53 -10.03 -11.01 -9.28
CA GLU A 53 -8.60 -10.81 -9.10
C GLU A 53 -8.31 -10.32 -7.67
N ILE A 54 -7.32 -10.92 -7.00
CA ILE A 54 -6.86 -10.45 -5.69
C ILE A 54 -5.92 -9.26 -5.90
N THR A 55 -6.33 -8.09 -5.44
CA THR A 55 -5.56 -6.85 -5.61
C THR A 55 -5.30 -6.15 -4.29
N ILE A 56 -4.20 -5.40 -4.23
CA ILE A 56 -3.78 -4.61 -3.06
C ILE A 56 -3.54 -3.14 -3.46
N ASP A 57 -3.53 -2.23 -2.49
CA ASP A 57 -3.04 -0.87 -2.74
C ASP A 57 -1.53 -0.81 -2.46
N TYR A 58 -0.70 -0.57 -3.47
CA TYR A 58 0.76 -0.49 -3.32
C TYR A 58 1.19 0.63 -2.38
N ARG A 59 0.33 1.62 -2.12
CA ARG A 59 0.60 2.71 -1.20
C ARG A 59 0.52 2.31 0.27
N LEU A 60 -0.11 1.17 0.61
CA LEU A 60 -0.36 0.78 2.01
C LEU A 60 0.92 0.72 2.85
N ASN A 61 2.01 0.26 2.24
CA ASN A 61 3.31 0.06 2.89
C ASN A 61 4.42 0.92 2.29
N ALA A 62 4.10 1.87 1.41
CA ALA A 62 5.09 2.65 0.69
C ALA A 62 5.38 3.99 1.39
N PHE A 63 6.66 4.36 1.42
CA PHE A 63 7.13 5.64 1.98
C PHE A 63 8.24 6.27 1.11
N GLY A 64 8.06 6.21 -0.20
CA GLY A 64 8.92 6.83 -1.18
C GLY A 64 8.28 8.02 -1.88
N SER A 65 8.82 8.39 -3.03
CA SER A 65 8.30 9.48 -3.87
C SER A 65 8.17 9.08 -5.34
N GLN A 66 8.42 7.81 -5.66
CA GLN A 66 8.33 7.31 -7.03
C GLN A 66 6.90 7.37 -7.55
N ARG A 67 6.73 7.70 -8.83
CA ARG A 67 5.43 7.78 -9.49
C ARG A 67 5.36 6.81 -10.64
N TRP A 68 4.19 6.20 -10.82
CA TRP A 68 3.95 5.24 -11.88
C TRP A 68 2.53 5.41 -12.45
N LYS A 69 2.38 5.13 -13.75
CA LYS A 69 1.06 5.09 -14.40
C LYS A 69 0.22 3.95 -13.79
N CYS A 70 -1.00 4.25 -13.41
CA CYS A 70 -1.94 3.28 -12.86
C CYS A 70 -2.92 2.81 -13.93
N LEU A 71 -3.05 1.49 -14.09
CA LEU A 71 -3.91 0.84 -15.09
C LEU A 71 -4.98 -0.05 -14.45
N CYS A 72 -5.29 0.13 -13.16
CA CYS A 72 -6.15 -0.80 -12.42
C CYS A 72 -7.63 -0.80 -12.83
N GLY A 73 -8.08 0.18 -13.61
CA GLY A 73 -9.46 0.26 -14.11
C GLY A 73 -10.55 0.58 -13.06
N SER A 74 -10.21 0.80 -11.79
CA SER A 74 -11.22 1.16 -10.77
C SER A 74 -11.84 2.53 -11.04
N GLY A 75 -13.12 2.73 -10.70
CA GLY A 75 -13.83 4.00 -10.94
C GLY A 75 -13.21 5.22 -10.23
N SER A 76 -12.48 4.99 -9.14
CA SER A 76 -11.75 6.05 -8.42
C SER A 76 -10.27 6.21 -8.83
N CYS A 77 -9.85 5.60 -9.94
CA CYS A 77 -8.47 5.69 -10.41
C CYS A 77 -8.18 7.05 -11.07
N SER A 78 -7.16 7.75 -10.60
CA SER A 78 -6.67 8.99 -11.21
C SER A 78 -5.70 8.78 -12.39
N GLY A 79 -5.36 7.52 -12.71
CA GLY A 79 -4.38 7.17 -13.76
C GLY A 79 -2.91 7.22 -13.32
N GLU A 80 -2.62 7.64 -12.08
CA GLU A 80 -1.26 7.69 -11.52
C GLU A 80 -1.28 7.26 -10.04
N ILE A 81 -0.19 6.63 -9.60
CA ILE A 81 0.10 6.34 -8.19
C ILE A 81 1.46 6.92 -7.81
N THR A 82 1.52 7.56 -6.65
CA THR A 82 2.78 7.88 -5.96
C THR A 82 3.01 6.83 -4.89
N GLY A 83 4.21 6.25 -4.83
CA GLY A 83 4.64 5.27 -3.84
C GLY A 83 4.82 5.84 -2.43
N ASP A 84 3.78 6.51 -1.93
CA ASP A 84 3.70 7.12 -0.61
C ASP A 84 2.31 6.87 -0.05
N PHE A 85 2.21 6.30 1.15
CA PHE A 85 0.95 6.18 1.88
C PHE A 85 0.21 7.50 2.03
N PHE A 86 0.94 8.60 2.24
CA PHE A 86 0.33 9.92 2.45
C PHE A 86 -0.18 10.56 1.16
N SER A 87 0.07 9.95 -0.01
CA SER A 87 -0.58 10.33 -1.27
C SER A 87 -2.05 9.85 -1.37
N LEU A 88 -2.47 8.92 -0.50
CA LEU A 88 -3.87 8.49 -0.42
C LEU A 88 -4.75 9.66 0.01
N HIS A 89 -5.99 9.69 -0.48
CA HIS A 89 -6.98 10.64 0.02
C HIS A 89 -7.16 10.50 1.54
N PRO A 90 -7.30 11.59 2.33
CA PRO A 90 -7.35 11.53 3.80
C PRO A 90 -8.37 10.53 4.37
N LYS A 91 -9.51 10.34 3.67
CA LYS A 91 -10.51 9.32 4.03
C LYS A 91 -9.92 7.91 3.98
N ARG A 92 -9.21 7.55 2.91
CA ARG A 92 -8.55 6.25 2.77
C ARG A 92 -7.41 6.07 3.74
N GLN A 93 -6.64 7.12 4.03
CA GLN A 93 -5.60 7.05 5.07
C GLN A 93 -6.20 6.61 6.41
N ARG A 94 -7.33 7.20 6.82
CA ARG A 94 -8.05 6.80 8.06
C ARG A 94 -8.54 5.36 8.04
N GLU A 95 -9.03 4.90 6.90
CA GLU A 95 -9.49 3.50 6.74
C GLU A 95 -8.30 2.50 6.80
N TYR A 96 -7.16 2.87 6.20
CA TYR A 96 -6.04 1.95 5.97
C TYR A 96 -5.06 1.92 7.15
N ILE A 97 -4.98 2.98 7.95
CA ILE A 97 -3.89 3.18 8.91
C ILE A 97 -3.74 2.03 9.91
N ARG A 98 -4.85 1.40 10.32
CA ARG A 98 -4.84 0.26 11.24
C ARG A 98 -4.16 -0.99 10.66
N PHE A 99 -4.06 -1.07 9.33
CA PHE A 99 -3.46 -2.19 8.60
C PHE A 99 -2.05 -1.85 8.08
N ALA A 100 -1.71 -0.56 7.99
CA ALA A 100 -0.40 -0.12 7.55
C ALA A 100 0.71 -0.60 8.50
N PRO A 101 1.95 -0.77 8.04
CA PRO A 101 3.08 -1.11 8.90
C PRO A 101 3.30 -0.10 10.04
N ARG A 102 3.94 -0.55 11.13
CA ARG A 102 4.14 0.27 12.35
C ARG A 102 4.83 1.60 12.09
N PHE A 103 5.76 1.66 11.13
CA PHE A 103 6.48 2.90 10.82
C PHE A 103 5.55 3.96 10.20
N ILE A 104 4.65 3.56 9.30
CA ILE A 104 3.61 4.43 8.75
C ILE A 104 2.60 4.85 9.82
N GLN A 105 2.21 3.93 10.72
CA GLN A 105 1.35 4.26 11.85
C GLN A 105 1.96 5.33 12.77
N ARG A 106 3.27 5.24 13.04
CA ARG A 106 3.99 6.24 13.83
C ARG A 106 4.01 7.60 13.13
N GLU A 107 4.36 7.63 11.84
CA GLU A 107 4.37 8.86 11.06
C GLU A 107 2.98 9.51 11.01
N TYR A 108 1.94 8.73 10.75
CA TYR A 108 0.57 9.24 10.68
C TYR A 108 0.15 9.92 11.98
N ARG A 109 0.42 9.27 13.13
CA ARG A 109 0.16 9.89 14.44
C ARG A 109 0.92 11.18 14.63
N ALA A 110 2.20 11.23 14.25
CA ALA A 110 3.01 12.44 14.35
C ALA A 110 2.43 13.60 13.51
N ARG A 111 2.05 13.34 12.25
CA ARG A 111 1.44 14.35 11.35
C ARG A 111 0.09 14.84 11.84
N VAL A 112 -0.77 13.94 12.32
CA VAL A 112 -2.08 14.31 12.87
C VAL A 112 -1.91 15.14 14.15
N SER A 113 -1.07 14.72 15.09
CA SER A 113 -0.81 15.47 16.33
C SER A 113 -0.19 16.85 16.06
N ALA A 114 0.69 16.98 15.06
CA ALA A 114 1.26 18.27 14.67
C ALA A 114 0.19 19.22 14.08
N ASN A 115 -0.75 18.70 13.28
CA ASN A 115 -1.83 19.50 12.73
C ASN A 115 -2.84 19.96 13.81
N SER A 116 -3.13 19.12 14.81
CA SER A 116 -4.01 19.50 15.93
C SER A 116 -3.42 20.57 16.86
N ARG A 117 -2.10 20.81 16.81
CA ARG A 117 -1.42 21.87 17.59
C ARG A 117 -1.31 23.21 16.85
N ARG A 118 -1.76 23.27 15.59
CA ARG A 118 -1.74 24.48 14.74
C ARG A 118 -3.11 25.19 14.67
N ILE A 119 -4.08 24.71 15.44
CA ILE A 119 -5.43 25.28 15.63
C ILE A 119 -5.51 25.73 17.09
#